data_AF-A0AAD3HFX0-F1
#
_entry.id   AF-A0AAD3HFX0-F1
#
_cell.length_a   1.000
_cell.length_b   1.000
_cell.length_c   1.000
_cell.angle_alpha   90.00
_cell.angle_beta   90.00
_cell.angle_gamma   90.00
#
_symmetry.space_group_name_H-M   'P 1'
#
loop_
_entity.id
_entity.type
_entity.pdbx_description
1 polymer ?
#
loop_
_entity_poly.entity_id
_entity_poly.type
_entity_poly.pdbx_seq_one_letter_code
_entity_poly.pdbx_strand_id
1 'polypeptide(L)'
;MGRAGRPQYDRHGVAVIMVHEPKKQFYKRFLYEPFPVESSLREQVADHFNAEIVAGTITSRQDAVDYLTWTYFFRRLLQNPSYYDLGGTDAESVNAYMSGLVAEALGQLEEAGCITQGDDDGDLGGGGGVVRPTPLGRIASFYYLRHQTLRQLGGVMRGGMGTREMLQALCSVSEFDELPVRHNEDKINAALAREAGVRFPPDARTADDPHTKASLLLQAHLSRLPPPIADYLTDTKSVLDNSARLLQALIDLAAHGGWLDTALAAVNLNQSVTQGRWIDDSSLLMLPHLEESHVEALEAAGLGCLPLLVEALAG
;
A
#
# COMPACT_ATOMS: atom_id res chain seq x y z
N MET A 1 -8.44 -1.83 -29.87
CA MET A 1 -8.62 -2.88 -30.91
C MET A 1 -9.84 -3.77 -30.61
N GLY A 2 -9.90 -4.47 -29.47
CA GLY A 2 -11.05 -5.34 -29.12
C GLY A 2 -12.41 -4.66 -28.90
N ARG A 3 -12.49 -3.33 -28.99
CA ARG A 3 -13.74 -2.55 -28.98
C ARG A 3 -14.15 -2.04 -30.37
N ALA A 4 -13.37 -2.34 -31.41
CA ALA A 4 -13.63 -1.88 -32.77
C ALA A 4 -14.57 -2.87 -33.48
N GLY A 5 -15.71 -2.36 -33.96
CA GLY A 5 -16.76 -3.16 -34.59
C GLY A 5 -17.79 -3.67 -33.59
N ARG A 6 -19.06 -3.68 -33.99
CA ARG A 6 -20.18 -4.19 -33.20
C ARG A 6 -20.57 -5.58 -33.70
N PRO A 7 -20.48 -6.62 -32.86
CA PRO A 7 -20.97 -7.94 -33.20
C PRO A 7 -22.42 -7.85 -33.69
N GLN A 8 -22.76 -8.58 -34.76
CA GLN A 8 -24.08 -8.60 -35.42
C GLN A 8 -24.45 -7.40 -36.32
N TYR A 9 -23.79 -6.24 -36.20
CA TYR A 9 -24.11 -5.05 -37.00
C TYR A 9 -23.06 -4.73 -38.06
N ASP A 10 -21.78 -4.78 -37.68
CA ASP A 10 -20.69 -4.37 -38.56
C ASP A 10 -20.02 -5.59 -39.21
N ARG A 11 -19.67 -5.49 -40.49
CA ARG A 11 -18.95 -6.56 -41.23
C ARG A 11 -17.45 -6.59 -40.97
N HIS A 12 -16.87 -5.48 -40.54
CA HIS A 12 -15.46 -5.34 -40.20
C HIS A 12 -15.29 -4.23 -39.16
N GLY A 13 -14.29 -4.36 -38.29
CA GLY A 13 -13.87 -3.32 -37.35
C GLY A 13 -12.51 -2.77 -37.77
N VAL A 14 -12.39 -1.44 -37.85
CA VAL A 14 -11.11 -0.77 -38.15
C VAL A 14 -10.62 -0.07 -36.89
N ALA A 15 -9.35 -0.29 -36.53
CA ALA A 15 -8.68 0.43 -35.45
C ALA A 15 -7.41 1.07 -36.00
N VAL A 16 -7.27 2.38 -35.81
CA VAL A 16 -6.06 3.13 -36.17
C VAL A 16 -5.27 3.40 -34.89
N ILE A 17 -4.01 3.01 -34.86
CA ILE A 17 -3.11 3.22 -33.71
C ILE A 17 -2.12 4.30 -34.08
N MET A 18 -2.24 5.46 -33.44
CA MET A 18 -1.27 6.55 -33.56
C MET A 18 -0.17 6.33 -32.53
N VAL A 19 1.08 6.23 -32.98
CA VAL A 19 2.22 5.94 -32.11
C VAL A 19 3.47 6.65 -32.62
N HIS A 20 4.38 6.97 -31.71
CA HIS A 20 5.73 7.45 -32.03
C HIS A 20 6.48 6.42 -32.91
N GLU A 21 7.14 6.88 -33.98
CA GLU A 21 7.75 6.03 -35.02
C GLU A 21 8.66 4.89 -34.47
N PRO A 22 9.52 5.10 -33.45
CA PRO A 22 10.34 4.03 -32.88
C PRO A 22 9.55 2.85 -32.30
N LYS A 23 8.33 3.10 -31.79
CA LYS A 23 7.47 2.04 -31.21
C LYS A 23 6.61 1.35 -32.27
N LYS A 24 6.57 1.85 -33.51
CA LYS A 24 5.72 1.29 -34.58
C LYS A 24 6.02 -0.17 -34.87
N GLN A 25 7.29 -0.55 -34.99
CA GLN A 25 7.67 -1.95 -35.25
C GLN A 25 7.33 -2.85 -34.07
N PHE A 26 7.52 -2.36 -32.84
CA PHE A 26 7.14 -3.07 -31.62
C PHE A 26 5.64 -3.39 -31.61
N TYR A 27 4.77 -2.39 -31.78
CA TYR A 27 3.33 -2.62 -31.83
C TYR A 27 2.94 -3.46 -33.04
N LYS A 28 3.50 -3.20 -34.23
CA LYS A 28 3.20 -4.00 -35.43
C LYS A 28 3.45 -5.49 -35.18
N ARG A 29 4.56 -5.87 -34.54
CA ARG A 29 4.85 -7.27 -34.22
C ARG A 29 3.81 -7.85 -33.26
N PHE A 30 3.58 -7.22 -32.11
CA PHE A 30 2.73 -7.78 -31.05
C PHE A 30 1.22 -7.62 -31.27
N LEU A 31 0.80 -6.97 -32.35
CA LEU A 31 -0.60 -6.99 -32.79
C LEU A 31 -0.95 -8.25 -33.59
N TYR A 32 0.04 -8.89 -34.22
CA TYR A 32 -0.15 -10.09 -35.03
C TYR A 32 0.47 -11.34 -34.39
N GLU A 33 1.51 -11.17 -33.57
CA GLU A 33 2.09 -12.22 -32.74
C GLU A 33 1.67 -12.03 -31.27
N PRO A 34 1.30 -13.09 -30.54
CA PRO A 34 1.00 -12.98 -29.13
C PRO A 34 2.21 -12.48 -28.33
N PHE A 35 1.96 -11.62 -27.34
CA PHE A 35 3.00 -11.10 -26.47
C PHE A 35 3.48 -12.21 -25.51
N PRO A 36 4.80 -12.45 -25.38
CA PRO A 36 5.31 -13.43 -24.42
C PRO A 36 5.01 -12.94 -22.99
N VAL A 37 4.36 -13.78 -22.20
CA VAL A 37 4.02 -13.47 -20.80
C VAL A 37 5.04 -14.11 -19.88
N GLU A 38 5.84 -13.28 -19.23
CA GLU A 38 6.82 -13.70 -18.21
C GLU A 38 6.27 -13.43 -16.80
N SER A 39 6.82 -14.15 -15.81
CA SER A 39 6.49 -13.91 -14.40
C SER A 39 7.31 -12.77 -13.78
N SER A 40 6.65 -11.90 -13.02
CA SER A 40 7.27 -10.87 -12.17
C SER A 40 7.32 -11.25 -10.68
N LEU A 41 7.11 -12.54 -10.34
CA LEU A 41 7.04 -12.99 -8.93
C LEU A 41 8.33 -12.72 -8.16
N ARG A 42 9.49 -12.72 -8.84
CA ARG A 42 10.82 -12.50 -8.24
C ARG A 42 10.86 -11.26 -7.35
N GLU A 43 10.26 -10.15 -7.80
CA GLU A 43 10.29 -8.86 -7.10
C GLU A 43 9.37 -8.82 -5.86
N GLN A 44 8.37 -9.71 -5.80
CA GLN A 44 7.32 -9.71 -4.77
C GLN A 44 7.37 -10.96 -3.88
N VAL A 45 8.40 -11.80 -4.03
CA VAL A 45 8.43 -13.14 -3.45
C VAL A 45 8.45 -13.11 -1.92
N ALA A 46 9.08 -12.09 -1.33
CA ALA A 46 9.18 -11.91 0.12
C ALA A 46 7.78 -11.78 0.76
N ASP A 47 6.90 -10.95 0.21
CA ASP A 47 5.56 -10.76 0.78
C ASP A 47 4.70 -12.03 0.69
N HIS A 48 4.85 -12.79 -0.40
CA HIS A 48 4.18 -14.08 -0.56
C HIS A 48 4.71 -15.10 0.44
N PHE A 49 6.04 -15.17 0.61
CA PHE A 49 6.66 -16.05 1.61
C PHE A 49 6.19 -15.71 3.02
N ASN A 50 6.12 -14.43 3.39
CA ASN A 50 5.61 -14.03 4.69
C ASN A 50 4.18 -14.53 4.92
N ALA A 51 3.30 -14.37 3.92
CA ALA A 51 1.92 -14.87 4.02
C ALA A 51 1.87 -16.40 4.19
N GLU A 52 2.67 -17.15 3.44
CA GLU A 52 2.71 -18.62 3.51
C GLU A 52 3.37 -19.14 4.80
N ILE A 53 4.33 -18.40 5.35
CA ILE A 53 4.92 -18.69 6.67
C ILE A 53 3.90 -18.45 7.78
N VAL A 54 3.11 -17.36 7.69
CA VAL A 54 2.01 -17.09 8.63
C VAL A 54 0.91 -18.13 8.55
N ALA A 55 0.59 -18.61 7.34
CA ALA A 55 -0.37 -19.69 7.09
C ALA A 55 0.13 -21.07 7.57
N GLY A 56 1.44 -21.24 7.74
CA GLY A 56 2.07 -22.50 8.12
C GLY A 56 2.36 -23.44 6.94
N THR A 57 2.25 -22.96 5.70
CA THR A 57 2.65 -23.71 4.48
C THR A 57 4.16 -23.82 4.38
N ILE A 58 4.89 -22.74 4.71
CA ILE A 58 6.35 -22.69 4.71
C ILE A 58 6.82 -22.67 6.15
N THR A 59 7.51 -23.74 6.57
CA THR A 59 8.08 -23.87 7.92
C THR A 59 9.60 -24.01 7.91
N SER A 60 10.18 -24.29 6.74
CA SER A 60 11.61 -24.43 6.53
C SER A 60 12.05 -23.80 5.20
N ARG A 61 13.36 -23.64 5.01
CA ARG A 61 13.92 -23.20 3.71
C ARG A 61 13.61 -24.18 2.58
N GLN A 62 13.53 -25.48 2.88
CA GLN A 62 13.19 -26.48 1.88
C GLN A 62 11.73 -26.31 1.41
N ASP A 63 10.80 -26.07 2.34
CA ASP A 63 9.40 -25.80 2.00
C ASP A 63 9.26 -24.57 1.09
N ALA A 64 10.09 -23.54 1.30
CA ALA A 64 10.11 -22.34 0.46
C ALA A 64 10.60 -22.63 -0.96
N VAL A 65 11.64 -23.46 -1.12
CA VAL A 65 12.09 -23.94 -2.43
C VAL A 65 10.97 -24.74 -3.10
N ASP A 66 10.37 -25.68 -2.37
CA ASP A 66 9.29 -26.53 -2.86
C ASP A 66 8.08 -25.69 -3.28
N TYR A 67 7.68 -24.69 -2.49
CA TYR A 67 6.61 -23.74 -2.81
C TYR A 67 6.84 -23.06 -4.16
N LEU A 68 8.06 -22.57 -4.41
CA LEU A 68 8.36 -21.92 -5.68
C LEU A 68 8.22 -22.85 -6.88
N THR A 69 8.43 -24.17 -6.73
CA THR A 69 8.27 -25.13 -7.83
C THR A 69 6.83 -25.20 -8.36
N TRP A 70 5.84 -24.84 -7.54
CA TRP A 70 4.42 -24.81 -7.93
C TRP A 70 4.02 -23.58 -8.73
N THR A 71 4.90 -22.57 -8.81
CA THR A 71 4.57 -21.27 -9.38
C THR A 71 4.72 -21.22 -10.91
N TYR A 72 4.04 -20.28 -11.55
CA TYR A 72 4.27 -19.96 -12.96
C TYR A 72 5.71 -19.48 -13.21
N PHE A 73 6.31 -18.81 -12.22
CA PHE A 73 7.71 -18.39 -12.25
C PHE A 73 8.66 -19.55 -12.53
N PHE A 74 8.56 -20.66 -11.79
CA PHE A 74 9.44 -21.81 -12.00
C PHE A 74 9.31 -22.40 -13.41
N ARG A 75 8.08 -22.45 -13.94
CA ARG A 75 7.84 -22.90 -15.33
C ARG A 75 8.52 -21.99 -16.36
N ARG A 76 8.52 -20.68 -16.14
CA ARG A 76 9.15 -19.69 -17.03
C ARG A 76 10.65 -19.61 -16.88
N LEU A 77 11.17 -19.80 -15.67
CA LEU A 77 12.60 -19.88 -15.38
C LEU A 77 13.30 -20.91 -16.27
N LEU A 78 12.70 -22.09 -16.45
CA LEU A 78 13.24 -23.16 -17.29
C LEU A 78 13.05 -22.91 -18.80
N GLN A 79 12.05 -22.12 -19.19
CA GLN A 79 11.74 -21.86 -20.61
C GLN A 79 12.50 -20.66 -21.17
N ASN A 80 12.82 -19.67 -20.33
CA ASN A 80 13.53 -18.45 -20.73
C ASN A 80 14.55 -18.03 -19.65
N PRO A 81 15.60 -18.84 -19.41
CA PRO A 81 16.53 -18.64 -18.30
C PRO A 81 17.26 -17.29 -18.37
N SER A 82 17.62 -16.84 -19.58
CA SER A 82 18.33 -15.57 -19.79
C SER A 82 17.50 -14.34 -19.40
N TYR A 83 16.17 -14.43 -19.41
CA TYR A 83 15.31 -13.35 -18.92
C TYR A 83 15.40 -13.17 -17.40
N TYR A 84 15.73 -14.25 -16.69
CA TYR A 84 15.84 -14.30 -15.23
C TYR A 84 17.28 -14.29 -14.74
N ASP A 85 18.25 -13.99 -15.61
CA ASP A 85 19.69 -14.02 -15.31
C ASP A 85 20.20 -15.39 -14.82
N LEU A 86 19.53 -16.49 -15.21
CA LEU A 86 19.95 -17.84 -14.87
C LEU A 86 21.07 -18.31 -15.82
N GLY A 87 22.23 -18.65 -15.25
CA GLY A 87 23.44 -19.03 -16.00
C GLY A 87 23.37 -20.37 -16.75
N GLY A 88 22.47 -21.28 -16.34
CA GLY A 88 22.30 -22.60 -16.94
C GLY A 88 21.01 -23.28 -16.49
N THR A 89 20.46 -24.17 -17.31
CA THR A 89 19.22 -24.93 -17.01
C THR A 89 19.49 -26.34 -16.49
N ASP A 90 20.74 -26.65 -16.16
CA ASP A 90 21.09 -27.85 -15.42
C ASP A 90 20.55 -27.79 -13.98
N ALA A 91 20.33 -28.96 -13.38
CA ALA A 91 19.72 -29.07 -12.07
C ALA A 91 20.50 -28.33 -10.97
N GLU A 92 21.84 -28.27 -11.09
CA GLU A 92 22.71 -27.59 -10.14
C GLU A 92 22.52 -26.07 -10.20
N SER A 93 22.58 -25.48 -11.42
CA SER A 93 22.35 -24.05 -11.63
C SER A 93 20.96 -23.60 -11.19
N VAL A 94 19.91 -24.37 -11.51
CA VAL A 94 18.54 -24.06 -11.09
C VAL A 94 18.42 -24.12 -9.58
N ASN A 95 18.93 -25.17 -8.93
CA ASN A 95 18.84 -25.30 -7.48
C ASN A 95 19.62 -24.19 -6.75
N ALA A 96 20.80 -23.83 -7.25
CA ALA A 96 21.58 -22.71 -6.72
C ALA A 96 20.84 -21.38 -6.83
N TYR A 97 20.23 -21.11 -7.99
CA TYR A 97 19.42 -19.90 -8.19
C TYR A 97 18.21 -19.85 -7.25
N MET A 98 17.47 -20.95 -7.14
CA MET A 98 16.27 -21.03 -6.29
C MET A 98 16.63 -20.87 -4.81
N SER A 99 17.70 -21.55 -4.37
CA SER A 99 18.22 -21.42 -3.01
C SER A 99 18.69 -19.99 -2.72
N GLY A 100 19.35 -19.33 -3.68
CA GLY A 100 19.74 -17.93 -3.58
C GLY A 100 18.55 -16.99 -3.44
N LEU A 101 17.52 -17.16 -4.27
CA LEU A 101 16.28 -16.39 -4.21
C LEU A 101 15.55 -16.55 -2.86
N VAL A 102 15.47 -17.80 -2.36
CA VAL A 102 14.88 -18.09 -1.05
C VAL A 102 15.68 -17.43 0.08
N ALA A 103 17.02 -17.54 0.04
CA ALA A 103 17.87 -16.93 1.04
C ALA A 103 17.76 -15.40 1.06
N GLU A 104 17.71 -14.77 -0.11
CA GLU A 104 17.51 -13.32 -0.24
C GLU A 104 16.15 -12.89 0.33
N ALA A 105 15.07 -13.57 -0.07
CA ALA A 105 13.73 -13.24 0.37
C ALA A 105 13.55 -13.40 1.89
N LEU A 106 14.03 -14.51 2.45
CA LEU A 106 13.97 -14.74 3.90
C LEU A 106 14.86 -13.73 4.64
N GLY A 107 16.02 -13.36 4.09
CA GLY A 107 16.88 -12.30 4.64
C GLY A 107 16.16 -10.95 4.69
N GLN A 108 15.47 -10.56 3.61
CA GLN A 108 14.67 -9.32 3.58
C GLN A 108 13.55 -9.32 4.62
N LEU A 109 12.86 -10.45 4.81
CA LEU A 109 11.82 -10.60 5.81
C LEU A 109 12.36 -10.55 7.25
N GLU A 110 13.53 -11.14 7.48
CA GLU A 110 14.20 -11.11 8.78
C GLU A 110 14.69 -9.69 9.11
N GLU A 111 15.29 -8.99 8.13
CA GLU A 111 15.67 -7.57 8.27
C GLU A 111 14.46 -6.66 8.56
N ALA A 112 13.30 -6.96 7.97
CA ALA A 112 12.05 -6.25 8.24
C ALA A 112 11.41 -6.63 9.59
N GLY A 113 11.97 -7.64 10.29
CA GLY A 113 11.44 -8.15 11.54
C GLY A 113 10.17 -9.00 11.39
N CYS A 114 9.82 -9.42 10.17
CA CYS A 114 8.60 -10.19 9.87
C CYS A 114 8.71 -11.67 10.26
N ILE A 115 9.92 -12.22 10.22
CA ILE A 115 10.19 -13.63 10.56
C ILE A 115 11.40 -13.75 11.49
N THR A 116 11.50 -14.89 12.17
CA THR A 116 12.73 -15.33 12.83
C THR A 116 13.19 -16.66 12.23
N GLN A 117 14.50 -16.78 12.02
CA GLN A 117 15.14 -18.04 11.65
C GLN A 117 15.81 -18.62 12.90
N GLY A 118 15.56 -19.90 13.18
CA GLY A 118 16.19 -20.62 14.29
C GLY A 118 16.98 -21.83 13.78
N ASP A 119 18.06 -22.15 14.49
CA ASP A 119 18.70 -23.45 14.37
C ASP A 119 17.82 -24.51 15.03
N ASP A 120 17.76 -25.70 14.44
CA ASP A 120 16.93 -26.80 14.92
C ASP A 120 17.46 -27.27 16.27
N ASP A 121 16.77 -26.94 17.38
CA ASP A 121 17.13 -27.32 18.75
C ASP A 121 16.84 -28.82 19.04
N GLY A 122 16.71 -29.63 17.98
CA GLY A 122 16.35 -31.04 18.02
C GLY A 122 17.37 -31.89 17.26
N ASP A 123 17.85 -32.93 17.94
CA ASP A 123 18.83 -33.95 17.57
C ASP A 123 18.47 -34.82 16.33
N LEU A 124 18.10 -34.18 15.21
CA LEU A 124 17.76 -34.83 13.94
C LEU A 124 18.32 -34.07 12.73
N GLY A 125 19.63 -33.83 12.71
CA GLY A 125 20.51 -33.96 11.53
C GLY A 125 20.11 -33.38 10.15
N GLY A 126 19.16 -32.46 10.04
CA GLY A 126 18.74 -31.82 8.79
C GLY A 126 18.96 -30.32 8.88
N GLY A 127 19.98 -29.80 8.17
CA GLY A 127 20.38 -28.38 8.19
C GLY A 127 19.40 -27.39 7.54
N GLY A 128 18.09 -27.58 7.70
CA GLY A 128 17.05 -26.68 7.23
C GLY A 128 16.49 -25.86 8.38
N GLY A 129 17.11 -24.71 8.68
CA GLY A 129 16.69 -23.83 9.78
C GLY A 129 15.18 -23.55 9.77
N VAL A 130 14.58 -23.64 10.95
CA VAL A 130 13.14 -23.47 11.16
C VAL A 130 12.78 -22.00 11.01
N VAL A 131 11.76 -21.71 10.21
CA VAL A 131 11.28 -20.34 9.97
C VAL A 131 9.96 -20.15 10.71
N ARG A 132 9.86 -19.07 11.50
CA ARG A 132 8.64 -18.73 12.24
C ARG A 132 8.21 -17.29 11.99
N PRO A 133 6.91 -17.01 11.90
CA PRO A 133 6.41 -15.65 11.75
C PRO A 133 6.48 -14.90 13.10
N THR A 134 6.88 -13.64 13.07
CA THR A 134 6.76 -12.72 14.21
C THR A 134 5.39 -12.06 14.25
N PRO A 135 5.04 -11.32 15.33
CA PRO A 135 3.86 -10.48 15.34
C PRO A 135 3.82 -9.46 14.18
N LEU A 136 4.96 -8.89 13.78
CA LEU A 136 5.03 -7.98 12.64
C LEU A 136 4.70 -8.68 11.31
N GLY A 137 5.22 -9.90 11.12
CA GLY A 137 4.89 -10.71 9.94
C GLY A 137 3.40 -11.06 9.86
N ARG A 138 2.78 -11.35 11.01
CA ARG A 138 1.32 -11.59 11.12
C ARG A 138 0.52 -10.34 10.77
N ILE A 139 0.91 -9.17 11.27
CA ILE A 139 0.27 -7.89 10.91
C ILE A 139 0.39 -7.65 9.40
N ALA A 140 1.59 -7.80 8.84
CA ALA A 140 1.82 -7.63 7.40
C ALA A 140 0.93 -8.55 6.56
N SER A 141 0.87 -9.84 6.91
CA SER A 141 0.04 -10.83 6.21
C SER A 141 -1.46 -10.55 6.36
N PHE A 142 -1.92 -10.17 7.55
CA PHE A 142 -3.34 -9.94 7.82
C PHE A 142 -3.88 -8.71 7.06
N TYR A 143 -3.09 -7.63 7.01
CA TYR A 143 -3.49 -6.37 6.36
C TYR A 143 -2.98 -6.24 4.92
N TYR A 144 -2.39 -7.28 4.34
CA TYR A 144 -1.82 -7.26 2.97
C TYR A 144 -0.85 -6.09 2.76
N LEU A 145 0.11 -5.95 3.67
CA LEU A 145 1.14 -4.91 3.61
C LEU A 145 2.47 -5.48 3.13
N ARG A 146 3.26 -4.62 2.47
CA ARG A 146 4.62 -4.98 2.08
C ARG A 146 5.52 -5.09 3.30
N HIS A 147 6.44 -6.04 3.31
CA HIS A 147 7.48 -6.15 4.35
C HIS A 147 8.32 -4.87 4.49
N GLN A 148 8.53 -4.14 3.38
CA GLN A 148 9.22 -2.85 3.38
C GLN A 148 8.49 -1.79 4.23
N THR A 149 7.16 -1.80 4.22
CA THR A 149 6.35 -0.92 5.07
C THR A 149 6.58 -1.21 6.54
N LEU A 150 6.66 -2.49 6.93
CA LEU A 150 6.93 -2.86 8.32
C LEU A 150 8.35 -2.45 8.74
N ARG A 151 9.33 -2.59 7.84
CA ARG A 151 10.70 -2.10 8.06
C ARG A 151 10.74 -0.59 8.27
N GLN A 152 10.04 0.18 7.43
CA GLN A 152 9.95 1.64 7.54
C GLN A 152 9.27 2.05 8.87
N LEU A 153 8.13 1.43 9.18
CA LEU A 153 7.38 1.72 10.40
C LEU A 153 8.15 1.32 11.67
N GLY A 154 8.92 0.24 11.64
CA GLY A 154 9.78 -0.17 12.75
C GLY A 154 10.85 0.87 13.12
N GLY A 155 11.28 1.69 12.17
CA GLY A 155 12.22 2.80 12.42
C GLY A 155 11.56 4.12 12.82
N VAL A 156 10.29 4.31 12.48
CA VAL A 156 9.57 5.59 12.66
C VAL A 156 8.66 5.58 13.90
N MET A 157 7.99 4.46 14.16
CA MET A 157 7.01 4.36 15.23
C MET A 157 7.67 4.32 16.61
N ARG A 158 7.11 5.10 17.54
CA ARG A 158 7.57 5.20 18.93
C ARG A 158 6.43 5.63 19.84
N GLY A 159 6.65 5.54 21.15
CA GLY A 159 5.73 6.11 22.15
C GLY A 159 5.64 7.64 22.05
N GLY A 160 4.44 8.17 22.30
CA GLY A 160 4.18 9.61 22.36
C GLY A 160 4.08 10.30 20.99
N MET A 161 3.70 9.58 19.93
CA MET A 161 3.43 10.19 18.62
C MET A 161 2.06 10.87 18.63
N GLY A 162 1.98 12.11 18.14
CA GLY A 162 0.73 12.82 17.93
C GLY A 162 0.14 12.60 16.54
N THR A 163 -0.93 13.33 16.22
CA THR A 163 -1.61 13.27 14.92
C THR A 163 -0.67 13.59 13.75
N ARG A 164 0.24 14.55 13.91
CA ARG A 164 1.19 14.95 12.88
C ARG A 164 2.16 13.82 12.56
N GLU A 165 2.81 13.26 13.57
CA GLU A 165 3.76 12.15 13.42
C GLU A 165 3.05 10.91 12.87
N MET A 166 1.81 10.65 13.30
CA MET A 166 1.01 9.53 12.79
C MET A 166 0.66 9.70 11.30
N LEU A 167 0.26 10.92 10.89
CA LEU A 167 0.01 11.22 9.49
C LEU A 167 1.28 11.05 8.65
N GLN A 168 2.43 11.52 9.15
CA GLN A 168 3.72 11.34 8.48
C GLN A 168 4.09 9.86 8.33
N ALA A 169 3.94 9.07 9.40
CA ALA A 169 4.19 7.64 9.38
C ALA A 169 3.28 6.90 8.39
N LEU A 170 1.99 7.27 8.34
CA LEU A 170 1.04 6.73 7.38
C LEU A 170 1.45 7.04 5.93
N CYS A 171 1.90 8.25 5.64
CA CYS A 171 2.21 8.67 4.27
C CYS A 171 3.56 8.14 3.77
N SER A 172 4.51 7.84 4.68
CA SER A 172 5.86 7.35 4.33
C SER A 172 5.93 5.87 3.97
N VAL A 173 4.80 5.15 3.99
CA VAL A 173 4.76 3.71 3.73
C VAL A 173 4.91 3.39 2.25
N SER A 174 5.40 2.19 1.97
CA SER A 174 5.71 1.76 0.61
C SER A 174 4.44 1.67 -0.26
N GLU A 175 3.25 1.41 0.31
CA GLU A 175 1.98 1.33 -0.43
C GLU A 175 1.66 2.58 -1.27
N PHE A 176 2.27 3.73 -0.98
CA PHE A 176 2.11 4.97 -1.74
C PHE A 176 3.20 5.24 -2.79
N ASP A 177 4.21 4.38 -2.94
CA ASP A 177 5.31 4.54 -3.93
C ASP A 177 4.79 4.70 -5.37
N GLU A 178 3.69 4.02 -5.69
CA GLU A 178 3.11 4.01 -7.04
C GLU A 178 2.01 5.07 -7.24
N LEU A 179 1.78 5.94 -6.26
CA LEU A 179 0.79 7.01 -6.41
C LEU A 179 1.24 7.94 -7.57
N PRO A 180 0.40 8.14 -8.61
CA PRO A 180 0.85 8.84 -9.80
C PRO A 180 1.08 10.32 -9.48
N VAL A 181 2.27 10.82 -9.82
CA VAL A 181 2.56 12.24 -9.89
C VAL A 181 2.74 12.62 -11.35
N ARG A 182 1.70 13.22 -11.94
CA ARG A 182 1.64 13.52 -13.38
C ARG A 182 2.40 14.81 -13.69
N HIS A 183 2.64 15.03 -14.99
CA HIS A 183 3.34 16.23 -15.45
C HIS A 183 2.65 17.52 -15.01
N ASN A 184 3.41 18.45 -14.41
CA ASN A 184 2.95 19.71 -13.80
C ASN A 184 2.13 19.58 -12.50
N GLU A 185 1.94 18.38 -11.95
CA GLU A 185 1.28 18.22 -10.64
C GLU A 185 2.14 18.71 -9.48
N ASP A 186 3.47 18.82 -9.64
CA ASP A 186 4.39 19.45 -8.69
C ASP A 186 3.95 20.87 -8.31
N LYS A 187 3.53 21.66 -9.30
CA LYS A 187 3.03 23.03 -9.09
C LYS A 187 1.68 23.05 -8.38
N ILE A 188 0.82 22.09 -8.70
CA ILE A 188 -0.51 21.95 -8.10
C ILE A 188 -0.36 21.51 -6.63
N ASN A 189 0.52 20.54 -6.35
CA ASN A 189 0.86 20.10 -5.01
C ASN A 189 1.45 21.24 -4.18
N ALA A 190 2.35 22.04 -4.73
CA ALA A 190 2.91 23.22 -4.07
C ALA A 190 1.89 24.34 -3.84
N ALA A 191 0.82 24.42 -4.64
CA ALA A 191 -0.30 25.33 -4.40
C ALA A 191 -1.22 24.79 -3.30
N LEU A 192 -1.59 23.51 -3.38
CA LEU A 192 -2.42 22.83 -2.38
C LEU A 192 -1.78 22.86 -0.98
N ALA A 193 -0.46 22.72 -0.89
CA ALA A 193 0.29 22.83 0.35
C ALA A 193 0.16 24.20 1.06
N ARG A 194 -0.29 25.25 0.34
CA ARG A 194 -0.49 26.60 0.89
C ARG A 194 -1.95 26.87 1.29
N GLU A 195 -2.86 25.95 1.02
CA GLU A 195 -4.26 26.10 1.41
C GLU A 195 -4.42 26.03 2.93
N ALA A 196 -5.31 26.86 3.48
CA ALA A 196 -5.48 26.99 4.94
C ALA A 196 -5.90 25.68 5.64
N GLY A 197 -6.52 24.74 4.92
CA GLY A 197 -6.89 23.42 5.44
C GLY A 197 -5.69 22.47 5.62
N VAL A 198 -4.56 22.71 4.97
CA VAL A 198 -3.37 21.85 5.10
C VAL A 198 -2.60 22.23 6.36
N ARG A 199 -2.94 21.60 7.48
CA ARG A 199 -2.38 21.89 8.83
C ARG A 199 -0.89 21.56 8.95
N PHE A 200 -0.42 20.54 8.22
CA PHE A 200 0.94 20.04 8.27
C PHE A 200 1.53 20.02 6.84
N PRO A 201 1.85 21.20 6.26
CA PRO A 201 2.33 21.28 4.89
C PRO A 201 3.67 20.51 4.76
N PRO A 202 3.76 19.56 3.81
CA PRO A 202 5.03 18.91 3.46
C PRO A 202 6.04 19.90 2.89
N ASP A 203 7.30 19.47 2.75
CA ASP A 203 8.35 20.29 2.13
C ASP A 203 8.01 20.57 0.66
N ALA A 204 8.02 21.84 0.25
CA ALA A 204 7.76 22.22 -1.14
C ALA A 204 8.78 21.63 -2.13
N ARG A 205 9.97 21.23 -1.65
CA ARG A 205 11.00 20.58 -2.47
C ARG A 205 10.66 19.14 -2.87
N THR A 206 9.71 18.51 -2.17
CA THR A 206 9.25 17.15 -2.45
C THR A 206 7.88 17.14 -3.12
N ALA A 207 7.48 18.23 -3.78
CA ALA A 207 6.15 18.33 -4.39
C ALA A 207 5.94 17.34 -5.56
N ASP A 208 7.01 16.77 -6.10
CA ASP A 208 7.03 15.72 -7.12
C ASP A 208 7.00 14.29 -6.53
N ASP A 209 7.05 14.16 -5.20
CA ASP A 209 7.12 12.88 -4.50
C ASP A 209 5.71 12.28 -4.23
N PRO A 210 5.50 10.97 -4.51
CA PRO A 210 4.23 10.29 -4.26
C PRO A 210 3.74 10.36 -2.79
N HIS A 211 4.66 10.24 -1.81
CA HIS A 211 4.29 10.28 -0.39
C HIS A 211 3.85 11.68 0.04
N THR A 212 4.52 12.71 -0.50
CA THR A 212 4.11 14.11 -0.33
C THR A 212 2.71 14.35 -0.87
N LYS A 213 2.42 13.82 -2.08
CA LYS A 213 1.08 13.89 -2.64
C LYS A 213 0.06 13.15 -1.78
N ALA A 214 0.36 11.94 -1.30
CA ALA A 214 -0.53 11.20 -0.38
C ALA A 214 -0.87 12.01 0.88
N SER A 215 0.13 12.67 1.48
CA SER A 215 -0.07 13.53 2.64
C SER A 215 -0.97 14.73 2.33
N LEU A 216 -0.77 15.40 1.20
CA LEU A 216 -1.60 16.52 0.78
C LEU A 216 -3.05 16.09 0.53
N LEU A 217 -3.26 14.96 -0.16
CA LEU A 217 -4.59 14.45 -0.45
C LEU A 217 -5.35 14.06 0.83
N LEU A 218 -4.68 13.43 1.79
CA LEU A 218 -5.27 13.13 3.10
C LEU A 218 -5.66 14.40 3.84
N GLN A 219 -4.78 15.39 3.93
CA GLN A 219 -5.09 16.65 4.62
C GLN A 219 -6.21 17.45 3.92
N ALA A 220 -6.23 17.43 2.59
CA ALA A 220 -7.30 18.03 1.79
C ALA A 220 -8.64 17.32 2.05
N HIS A 221 -8.64 15.98 2.15
CA HIS A 221 -9.83 15.19 2.50
C HIS A 221 -10.33 15.49 3.91
N LEU A 222 -9.45 15.53 4.91
CA LEU A 222 -9.80 15.87 6.30
C LEU A 222 -10.35 17.29 6.43
N SER A 223 -9.95 18.20 5.54
CA SER A 223 -10.41 19.59 5.51
C SER A 223 -11.55 19.83 4.51
N ARG A 224 -11.99 18.80 3.80
CA ARG A 224 -13.00 18.87 2.72
C ARG A 224 -12.69 19.95 1.66
N LEU A 225 -11.42 20.13 1.33
CA LEU A 225 -11.03 21.04 0.26
C LEU A 225 -11.49 20.51 -1.09
N PRO A 226 -11.94 21.39 -2.01
CA PRO A 226 -12.28 20.97 -3.36
C PRO A 226 -11.03 20.44 -4.08
N PRO A 227 -11.15 19.34 -4.84
CA PRO A 227 -10.02 18.82 -5.62
C PRO A 227 -9.63 19.84 -6.70
N PRO A 228 -8.32 20.08 -6.94
CA PRO A 228 -7.89 21.03 -7.98
C PRO A 228 -8.33 20.61 -9.39
N ILE A 229 -8.28 19.30 -9.68
CA ILE A 229 -8.65 18.69 -10.96
C ILE A 229 -9.31 17.33 -10.74
N ALA A 230 -10.00 16.81 -11.76
CA ALA A 230 -10.72 15.54 -11.68
C ALA A 230 -9.81 14.34 -11.32
N ASP A 231 -8.55 14.33 -11.79
CA ASP A 231 -7.61 13.24 -11.48
C ASP A 231 -7.33 13.11 -9.98
N TYR A 232 -7.39 14.21 -9.22
CA TYR A 232 -7.17 14.20 -7.77
C TYR A 232 -8.32 13.49 -7.04
N LEU A 233 -9.52 13.41 -7.62
CA LEU A 233 -10.60 12.61 -7.04
C LEU A 233 -10.26 11.11 -7.07
N THR A 234 -9.76 10.63 -8.20
CA THR A 234 -9.34 9.23 -8.34
C THR A 234 -8.14 8.92 -7.46
N ASP A 235 -7.18 9.83 -7.39
CA ASP A 235 -5.98 9.65 -6.57
C ASP A 235 -6.33 9.66 -5.07
N THR A 236 -7.19 10.59 -4.61
CA THR A 236 -7.68 10.62 -3.23
C THR A 236 -8.39 9.33 -2.88
N LYS A 237 -9.25 8.81 -3.76
CA LYS A 237 -9.92 7.53 -3.52
C LYS A 237 -8.91 6.40 -3.32
N SER A 238 -7.91 6.29 -4.19
CA SER A 238 -6.85 5.28 -4.06
C SER A 238 -6.06 5.43 -2.75
N VAL A 239 -5.80 6.66 -2.29
CA VAL A 239 -5.14 6.89 -1.00
C VAL A 239 -6.03 6.42 0.15
N LEU A 240 -7.31 6.82 0.17
CA LEU A 240 -8.27 6.45 1.23
C LEU A 240 -8.50 4.94 1.32
N ASP A 241 -8.63 4.26 0.19
CA ASP A 241 -8.82 2.80 0.14
C ASP A 241 -7.64 2.06 0.79
N ASN A 242 -6.42 2.56 0.63
CA ASN A 242 -5.22 2.00 1.30
C ASN A 242 -5.10 2.47 2.76
N SER A 243 -5.47 3.71 3.08
CA SER A 243 -5.33 4.26 4.44
C SER A 243 -6.12 3.49 5.49
N ALA A 244 -7.29 2.94 5.15
CA ALA A 244 -8.12 2.21 6.10
C ALA A 244 -7.40 1.00 6.72
N ARG A 245 -6.77 0.15 5.88
CA ARG A 245 -6.02 -1.03 6.36
C ARG A 245 -4.68 -0.65 6.99
N LEU A 246 -4.02 0.39 6.48
CA LEU A 246 -2.76 0.89 7.04
C LEU A 246 -2.96 1.45 8.46
N LEU A 247 -4.04 2.20 8.70
CA LEU A 247 -4.34 2.74 10.02
C LEU A 247 -4.69 1.64 11.03
N GLN A 248 -5.38 0.58 10.60
CA GLN A 248 -5.60 -0.59 11.45
C GLN A 248 -4.28 -1.30 11.80
N ALA A 249 -3.39 -1.48 10.83
CA ALA A 249 -2.06 -2.02 11.09
C ALA A 249 -1.23 -1.13 12.04
N LEU A 250 -1.30 0.20 11.90
CA LEU A 250 -0.62 1.15 12.80
C LEU A 250 -1.15 1.05 14.24
N ILE A 251 -2.45 0.83 14.43
CA ILE A 251 -3.05 0.59 15.75
C ILE A 251 -2.47 -0.69 16.37
N ASP A 252 -2.41 -1.78 15.61
CA ASP A 252 -1.89 -3.07 16.09
C ASP A 252 -0.38 -3.01 16.37
N LEU A 253 0.38 -2.28 15.55
CA LEU A 253 1.81 -2.02 15.79
C LEU A 253 2.03 -1.21 17.07
N ALA A 254 1.24 -0.15 17.28
CA ALA A 254 1.32 0.64 18.51
C ALA A 254 0.91 -0.16 19.74
N ALA A 255 -0.11 -1.01 19.62
CA ALA A 255 -0.54 -1.93 20.67
C ALA A 255 0.55 -2.96 20.99
N HIS A 256 1.21 -3.52 19.97
CA HIS A 256 2.34 -4.44 20.15
C HIS A 256 3.53 -3.77 20.85
N GLY A 257 3.81 -2.50 20.52
CA GLY A 257 4.84 -1.68 21.19
C GLY A 257 4.47 -1.22 22.60
N GLY A 258 3.22 -1.41 23.04
CA GLY A 258 2.73 -0.95 24.34
C GLY A 258 2.57 0.58 24.43
N TRP A 259 2.37 1.26 23.31
CA TRP A 259 2.31 2.72 23.23
C TRP A 259 0.86 3.22 23.17
N LEU A 260 0.24 3.43 24.33
CA LEU A 260 -1.16 3.87 24.43
C LEU A 260 -1.43 5.18 23.67
N ASP A 261 -0.61 6.21 23.87
CA ASP A 261 -0.79 7.52 23.23
C ASP A 261 -0.74 7.42 21.70
N THR A 262 0.23 6.65 21.19
CA THR A 262 0.41 6.40 19.76
C THR A 262 -0.75 5.59 19.19
N ALA A 263 -1.27 4.60 19.92
CA ALA A 263 -2.44 3.83 19.52
C ALA A 263 -3.70 4.71 19.45
N LEU A 264 -3.91 5.57 20.45
CA LEU A 264 -5.03 6.53 20.46
C LEU A 264 -4.90 7.54 19.32
N ALA A 265 -3.70 8.03 19.01
CA ALA A 265 -3.46 8.90 17.87
C ALA A 265 -3.82 8.21 16.54
N ALA A 266 -3.47 6.94 16.37
CA ALA A 266 -3.84 6.15 15.20
C ALA A 266 -5.36 5.92 15.10
N VAL A 267 -6.03 5.61 16.22
CA VAL A 267 -7.50 5.48 16.28
C VAL A 267 -8.19 6.79 15.91
N ASN A 268 -7.74 7.91 16.47
CA ASN A 268 -8.29 9.23 16.17
C ASN A 268 -8.11 9.60 14.70
N LEU A 269 -6.94 9.29 14.12
CA LEU A 269 -6.70 9.51 12.69
C LEU A 269 -7.58 8.60 11.82
N ASN A 270 -7.81 7.35 12.21
CA ASN A 270 -8.72 6.44 11.52
C ASN A 270 -10.16 6.97 11.49
N GLN A 271 -10.65 7.47 12.63
CA GLN A 271 -11.96 8.13 12.70
C GLN A 271 -12.01 9.39 11.83
N SER A 272 -10.95 10.21 11.88
CA SER A 272 -10.83 11.44 11.08
C SER A 272 -10.90 11.15 9.58
N VAL A 273 -10.15 10.15 9.11
CA VAL A 273 -10.14 9.71 7.70
C VAL A 273 -11.51 9.16 7.28
N THR A 274 -12.16 8.38 8.14
CA THR A 274 -13.50 7.81 7.89
C THR A 274 -14.57 8.90 7.75
N GLN A 275 -14.53 9.92 8.61
CA GLN A 275 -15.51 11.02 8.59
C GLN A 275 -15.14 12.15 7.61
N GLY A 276 -13.91 12.18 7.11
CA GLY A 276 -13.38 13.27 6.30
C GLY A 276 -13.41 14.60 7.05
N ARG A 277 -12.94 14.58 8.29
CA ARG A 277 -12.91 15.72 9.25
C ARG A 277 -11.72 15.59 10.16
N TRP A 278 -11.22 16.70 10.70
CA TRP A 278 -10.22 16.65 11.76
C TRP A 278 -10.84 16.30 13.11
N ILE A 279 -10.05 15.76 14.03
CA ILE A 279 -10.53 15.28 15.33
C ILE A 279 -11.06 16.40 16.25
N ASP A 280 -10.57 17.62 16.06
CA ASP A 280 -10.94 18.83 16.79
C ASP A 280 -12.14 19.57 16.17
N ASP A 281 -12.65 19.12 15.03
CA ASP A 281 -13.86 19.67 14.43
C ASP A 281 -15.10 19.31 15.29
N SER A 282 -16.13 20.15 15.25
CA SER A 282 -17.37 19.87 15.99
C SER A 282 -18.00 18.55 15.55
N SER A 283 -18.38 17.72 16.52
CA SER A 283 -19.06 16.43 16.29
C SER A 283 -20.36 16.55 15.47
N LEU A 284 -20.97 17.73 15.44
CA LEU A 284 -22.15 18.01 14.62
C LEU A 284 -21.84 17.94 13.12
N LEU A 285 -20.63 18.33 12.69
CA LEU A 285 -20.21 18.31 11.29
C LEU A 285 -20.03 16.90 10.70
N MET A 286 -20.20 15.86 11.53
CA MET A 286 -20.29 14.46 11.09
C MET A 286 -21.63 14.19 10.39
N LEU A 287 -22.70 14.94 10.70
CA LEU A 287 -23.98 14.75 10.05
C LEU A 287 -23.96 15.30 8.61
N PRO A 288 -24.57 14.59 7.64
CA PRO A 288 -24.69 15.10 6.28
C PRO A 288 -25.42 16.45 6.24
N HIS A 289 -24.97 17.33 5.35
CA HIS A 289 -25.56 18.65 5.08
C HIS A 289 -25.49 19.69 6.22
N LEU A 290 -24.78 19.41 7.32
CA LEU A 290 -24.42 20.44 8.29
C LEU A 290 -23.16 21.20 7.85
N GLU A 291 -23.24 22.52 7.97
CA GLU A 291 -22.19 23.50 7.65
C GLU A 291 -21.82 24.24 8.93
N GLU A 292 -20.70 24.96 8.94
CA GLU A 292 -20.23 25.69 10.13
C GLU A 292 -21.26 26.70 10.65
N SER A 293 -22.01 27.35 9.77
CA SER A 293 -23.09 28.27 10.13
C SER A 293 -24.22 27.60 10.93
N HIS A 294 -24.52 26.33 10.65
CA HIS A 294 -25.50 25.56 11.41
C HIS A 294 -24.97 25.17 12.79
N VAL A 295 -23.66 24.91 12.90
CA VAL A 295 -23.00 24.59 14.18
C VAL A 295 -23.05 25.79 15.11
N GLU A 296 -22.72 26.99 14.62
CA GLU A 296 -22.79 28.23 15.41
C GLU A 296 -24.20 28.47 15.98
N ALA A 297 -25.24 28.22 15.18
CA ALA A 297 -26.63 28.35 15.61
C ALA A 297 -27.03 27.30 16.66
N LEU A 298 -26.59 26.06 16.50
CA LEU A 298 -26.85 24.96 17.45
C LEU A 298 -26.10 25.17 18.77
N GLU A 299 -24.85 25.62 18.70
CA GLU A 299 -24.05 25.99 19.88
C GLU A 299 -24.69 27.15 20.64
N ALA A 300 -25.20 28.17 19.95
CA ALA A 300 -25.95 29.28 20.56
C ALA A 300 -27.25 28.81 21.25
N ALA A 301 -27.83 27.70 20.80
CA ALA A 301 -29.00 27.06 21.43
C ALA A 301 -28.62 26.09 22.57
N GLY A 302 -27.33 25.95 22.91
CA GLY A 302 -26.83 25.04 23.94
C GLY A 302 -26.64 23.59 23.46
N LEU A 303 -26.75 23.33 22.15
CA LEU A 303 -26.60 22.01 21.53
C LEU A 303 -25.22 21.90 20.87
N GLY A 304 -24.15 21.90 21.67
CA GLY A 304 -22.77 21.95 21.16
C GLY A 304 -22.16 20.61 20.72
N CYS A 305 -22.86 19.48 20.92
CA CYS A 305 -22.36 18.19 20.49
C CYS A 305 -23.48 17.23 20.07
N LEU A 306 -23.10 16.21 19.31
CA LEU A 306 -24.05 15.25 18.74
C LEU A 306 -24.92 14.54 19.80
N PRO A 307 -24.41 14.08 20.95
CA PRO A 307 -25.25 13.50 22.00
C PRO A 307 -26.34 14.46 22.51
N LEU A 308 -26.01 15.74 22.73
CA LEU A 308 -26.99 16.74 23.18
C LEU A 308 -28.07 17.00 22.12
N LEU A 309 -27.69 17.05 20.84
CA LEU A 309 -28.64 17.19 19.75
C LEU A 309 -29.60 15.99 19.68
N VAL A 310 -29.09 14.77 19.87
CA VAL A 310 -29.92 13.55 19.88
C VAL A 310 -30.89 13.55 21.06
N GLU A 311 -30.44 13.92 22.26
CA GLU A 311 -31.30 14.04 23.44
C GLU A 311 -32.42 15.09 23.23
N ALA A 312 -32.08 16.24 22.64
CA ALA A 312 -33.05 17.30 22.37
C ALA A 312 -34.10 16.91 21.31
N LEU A 313 -33.75 16.05 20.34
CA LEU A 313 -34.69 15.54 19.33
C LEU A 313 -35.55 14.37 19.84
N ALA A 314 -35.14 13.71 20.93
CA ALA A 314 -35.86 12.58 21.50
C ALA A 314 -36.98 12.99 22.47
N GLY A 315 -37.01 14.25 22.93
CA GLY A 315 -38.06 14.83 23.78
C GLY A 315 -39.15 15.54 22.99
#